data_AF-A0A6M0APW9-F1
#
_entry.id   AF-A0A6M0APW9-F1
#
_cell.length_a   1.000
_cell.length_b   1.000
_cell.length_c   1.000
_cell.angle_alpha   90.00
_cell.angle_beta   90.00
_cell.angle_gamma   90.00
#
_symmetry.space_group_name_H-M   'P 1'
#
loop_
_entity.id
_entity.type
_entity.pdbx_description
1 polymer ?
#
loop_
_entity_poly.entity_id
_entity_poly.type
_entity_poly.pdbx_seq_one_letter_code
_entity_poly.pdbx_strand_id
1 'polypeptide(L)'
;MLELINRYQYGFVSIPVILACREKGLFDLIKQKRITHRQIANTLGANTGHLQVALKMMESLGWLSKNEVDEYSLTDNFQPYLWT
;
A
#
# COMPACT_ATOMS: atom_id res chain seq x y z
N MET A 1 -14.77 -8.51 21.56
CA MET A 1 -15.48 -9.20 20.45
C MET A 1 -15.64 -8.30 19.22
N LEU A 2 -16.18 -7.09 19.34
CA LEU A 2 -16.32 -6.16 18.20
C LEU A 2 -15.00 -5.78 17.53
N GLU A 3 -13.93 -5.55 18.30
CA GLU A 3 -12.60 -5.27 17.72
C GLU A 3 -12.08 -6.43 16.86
N LEU A 4 -12.36 -7.67 17.25
CA LEU A 4 -11.92 -8.85 16.51
C LEU A 4 -12.66 -8.95 15.17
N ILE A 5 -13.97 -8.71 15.18
CA ILE A 5 -14.79 -8.67 13.97
C ILE A 5 -14.29 -7.56 13.03
N ASN A 6 -14.03 -6.36 13.55
CA ASN A 6 -13.49 -5.25 12.76
C ASN A 6 -12.12 -5.60 12.16
N ARG A 7 -11.23 -6.25 12.91
CA ARG A 7 -9.92 -6.70 12.39
C ARG A 7 -10.07 -7.71 11.25
N TYR A 8 -11.01 -8.64 11.35
CA TYR A 8 -11.27 -9.58 10.26
C TYR A 8 -11.86 -8.91 9.03
N GLN A 9 -12.77 -7.95 9.20
CA GLN A 9 -13.30 -7.15 8.10
C GLN A 9 -12.20 -6.34 7.41
N TYR A 10 -11.30 -5.72 8.17
CA TYR A 10 -10.13 -5.02 7.61
C TYR A 10 -9.24 -5.99 6.84
N GLY A 11 -8.93 -7.16 7.41
CA GLY A 11 -8.12 -8.18 6.75
C GLY A 11 -8.75 -8.71 5.46
N PHE A 12 -10.07 -8.90 5.43
CA PHE A 12 -10.80 -9.37 4.26
C PHE A 12 -10.61 -8.46 3.05
N VAL A 13 -10.51 -7.15 3.26
CA VAL A 13 -10.27 -6.17 2.20
C VAL A 13 -8.78 -5.92 1.97
N SER A 14 -7.98 -5.80 3.04
CA SER A 14 -6.59 -5.37 2.93
C SER A 14 -5.67 -6.45 2.38
N ILE A 15 -5.87 -7.72 2.74
CA ILE A 15 -5.04 -8.83 2.30
C ILE A 15 -5.01 -8.95 0.76
N PRO A 16 -6.14 -9.05 0.03
CA PRO A 16 -6.09 -9.17 -1.43
C PRO A 16 -5.46 -7.94 -2.10
N VAL A 17 -5.67 -6.74 -1.56
CA VAL A 17 -5.02 -5.51 -2.06
C VAL A 17 -3.51 -5.55 -1.84
N ILE A 18 -3.04 -5.96 -0.65
CA ILE A 18 -1.62 -6.13 -0.34
C ILE A 18 -0.98 -7.15 -1.30
N LEU A 19 -1.63 -8.28 -1.53
CA LEU A 19 -1.12 -9.34 -2.41
C LEU A 19 -1.00 -8.84 -3.85
N ALA A 20 -2.02 -8.17 -4.38
CA ALA A 20 -1.97 -7.60 -5.73
C ALA A 20 -0.87 -6.53 -5.86
N CYS A 21 -0.73 -5.64 -4.88
CA CYS A 21 0.34 -4.64 -4.85
C CYS A 21 1.73 -5.28 -4.81
N ARG A 22 1.90 -6.36 -4.04
CA ARG A 22 3.15 -7.13 -3.97
C ARG A 22 3.46 -7.79 -5.31
N GLU A 23 2.50 -8.48 -5.91
CA GLU A 23 2.68 -9.17 -7.21
C GLU A 23 3.06 -8.19 -8.33
N LYS A 24 2.50 -6.98 -8.29
CA LYS A 24 2.84 -5.91 -9.25
C LYS A 24 4.15 -5.17 -8.91
N GLY A 25 4.86 -5.51 -7.84
CA GLY A 25 6.13 -4.89 -7.48
C GLY A 25 6.02 -3.48 -6.90
N LEU A 26 4.86 -3.11 -6.35
CA LEU A 26 4.65 -1.76 -5.78
C LEU A 26 5.66 -1.44 -4.68
N PHE A 27 5.87 -2.38 -3.76
CA PHE A 27 6.75 -2.15 -2.62
C PHE A 27 8.22 -2.06 -3.03
N ASP A 28 8.63 -2.88 -4.00
CA ASP A 28 10.00 -2.80 -4.55
C ASP A 28 10.25 -1.46 -5.24
N LEU A 29 9.25 -0.94 -5.95
CA LEU A 29 9.31 0.38 -6.59
C LEU A 29 9.46 1.51 -5.56
N ILE A 30 8.62 1.53 -4.52
CA ILE A 30 8.65 2.58 -3.48
C ILE A 30 9.89 2.47 -2.59
N LYS A 31 10.44 1.26 -2.40
CA LYS A 31 11.65 1.05 -1.59
C LYS A 31 12.89 1.75 -2.16
N GLN A 32 12.96 1.92 -3.48
CA GLN A 32 14.13 2.51 -4.13
C GLN A 32 14.24 4.02 -3.89
N LYS A 33 13.12 4.73 -3.87
CA LYS A 33 13.06 6.18 -3.68
C LYS A 33 11.64 6.64 -3.40
N ARG A 34 11.52 7.86 -2.89
CA ARG A 34 10.25 8.61 -2.90
C ARG A 34 9.70 8.71 -4.32
N ILE A 35 8.42 8.42 -4.48
CA ILE A 35 7.76 8.35 -5.79
C ILE A 35 6.31 8.83 -5.70
N THR A 36 5.86 9.61 -6.67
CA THR A 36 4.49 10.16 -6.69
C THR A 36 3.45 9.11 -7.08
N HIS A 37 2.18 9.32 -6.70
CA HIS A 37 1.06 8.49 -7.16
C HIS A 37 1.05 8.34 -8.69
N ARG A 38 1.23 9.44 -9.42
CA ARG A 38 1.23 9.46 -10.89
C ARG A 38 2.37 8.62 -11.48
N GLN A 39 3.57 8.71 -10.89
CA GLN A 39 4.70 7.91 -11.33
C GLN A 39 4.49 6.42 -11.04
N ILE A 40 3.93 6.07 -9.89
CA ILE A 40 3.56 4.68 -9.57
C ILE A 40 2.54 4.16 -10.60
N ALA A 41 1.48 4.92 -10.86
CA ALA A 41 0.42 4.52 -11.81
C ALA A 41 1.00 4.25 -13.20
N ASN A 42 1.85 5.16 -13.69
CA ASN A 42 2.49 5.01 -15.00
C ASN A 42 3.45 3.82 -15.04
N THR A 43 4.26 3.63 -13.99
CA THR A 43 5.28 2.57 -13.95
C THR A 43 4.65 1.18 -13.87
N LEU A 44 3.56 1.04 -13.11
CA LEU A 44 2.90 -0.24 -12.87
C LEU A 44 1.69 -0.49 -13.81
N GLY A 45 1.38 0.45 -14.69
CA GLY A 45 0.17 0.39 -15.53
C GLY A 45 -1.12 0.33 -14.70
N ALA A 46 -1.13 0.94 -13.52
CA ALA A 46 -2.23 0.82 -12.57
C ALA A 46 -3.36 1.83 -12.87
N ASN A 47 -4.59 1.42 -12.58
CA ASN A 47 -5.72 2.34 -12.57
C ASN A 47 -5.52 3.37 -11.44
N THR A 48 -5.55 4.66 -11.78
CA THR A 48 -5.23 5.76 -10.86
C THR A 48 -6.17 5.83 -9.66
N GLY A 49 -7.47 5.63 -9.86
CA GLY A 49 -8.47 5.65 -8.78
C GLY A 49 -8.30 4.50 -7.80
N HIS A 50 -8.19 3.27 -8.31
CA HIS A 50 -7.96 2.09 -7.46
C HIS A 50 -6.60 2.14 -6.74
N LEU A 51 -5.57 2.62 -7.42
CA LEU A 51 -4.25 2.82 -6.81
C LEU A 51 -4.33 3.82 -5.66
N GLN A 52 -5.06 4.93 -5.81
CA GLN A 52 -5.20 5.93 -4.75
C GLN A 52 -5.83 5.31 -3.49
N VAL A 53 -6.87 4.49 -3.65
CA VAL A 53 -7.50 3.76 -2.53
C VAL A 53 -6.51 2.80 -1.87
N ALA A 54 -5.76 2.03 -2.66
CA ALA A 54 -4.76 1.10 -2.14
C ALA A 54 -3.66 1.85 -1.36
N LEU A 55 -3.09 2.92 -1.91
CA LEU A 55 -2.05 3.71 -1.23
C LEU A 55 -2.58 4.35 0.05
N LYS A 56 -3.83 4.85 0.05
CA LYS A 56 -4.45 5.41 1.25
C LYS A 56 -4.65 4.35 2.33
N MET A 57 -5.05 3.14 1.94
CA MET A 57 -5.18 2.02 2.87
C MET A 57 -3.82 1.65 3.48
N MET A 58 -2.74 1.59 2.69
CA MET A 58 -1.40 1.32 3.23
C MET A 58 -0.88 2.43 4.14
N GLU A 59 -1.23 3.69 3.88
CA GLU A 59 -0.97 4.82 4.77
C GLU A 59 -1.71 4.64 6.11
N SER A 60 -2.97 4.21 6.09
CA SER A 60 -3.76 3.91 7.29
C SER A 60 -3.24 2.69 8.07
N LEU A 61 -2.63 1.71 7.40
CA LEU A 61 -1.90 0.62 8.03
C LEU A 61 -0.54 1.07 8.61
N GLY A 62 -0.13 2.31 8.32
CA GLY A 62 1.15 2.87 8.73
C GLY A 62 2.32 2.33 7.94
N TRP A 63 2.11 1.65 6.80
CA TRP A 63 3.16 1.06 5.95
C TRP A 63 3.76 2.06 4.96
N LEU A 64 2.97 3.07 4.57
CA LEU A 64 3.40 4.16 3.71
C LEU A 64 3.27 5.50 4.42
N SER A 65 4.16 6.42 4.08
CA SER A 65 4.04 7.84 4.39
C SER A 65 3.95 8.62 3.09
N LYS A 66 3.10 9.66 3.06
CA LYS A 66 2.97 10.61 1.96
C LYS A 66 3.43 12.00 2.43
N ASN A 67 4.26 12.67 1.65
CA ASN A 67 4.65 14.06 1.91
C ASN A 67 3.69 15.08 1.24
N GLU A 68 3.94 16.37 1.45
CA GLU A 68 3.12 17.47 0.93
C GLU A 68 3.07 17.53 -0.61
N VAL A 69 4.06 16.94 -1.28
CA VAL A 69 4.17 16.90 -2.76
C VAL A 69 3.69 15.57 -3.37
N ASP A 70 2.88 14.79 -2.62
CA ASP A 70 2.26 13.54 -3.08
C ASP A 70 3.24 12.38 -3.34
N GLU A 71 4.44 12.43 -2.76
CA GLU A 71 5.41 11.34 -2.84
C GLU A 71 5.27 10.37 -1.68
N TYR A 72 5.30 9.09 -2.02
CA TYR A 72 5.19 7.97 -1.10
C TYR A 72 6.56 7.38 -0.77
N SER A 73 6.74 6.97 0.48
CA SER A 73 7.86 6.13 0.94
C SER A 73 7.35 5.03 1.87
N LEU A 74 8.11 3.94 1.98
CA LEU A 74 7.90 2.95 3.04
C LEU A 74 8.23 3.58 4.40
N THR A 75 7.55 3.12 5.45
CA THR A 75 7.87 3.45 6.85
C THR A 75 8.62 2.29 7.52
N ASP A 76 9.12 2.51 8.73
CA ASP A 76 9.75 1.47 9.54
C ASP A 76 8.76 0.37 9.99
N ASN A 77 7.45 0.66 9.96
CA ASN A 77 6.39 -0.29 10.30
C ASN A 77 6.02 -1.21 9.13
N PHE A 78 6.62 -1.03 7.95
CA PHE A 78 6.39 -1.90 6.81
C PHE A 78 6.82 -3.34 7.13
N GLN A 79 5.88 -4.28 6.98
CA GLN A 79 6.13 -5.70 7.26
C GLN A 79 6.20 -6.51 5.95
N PRO A 80 7.40 -6.81 5.43
CA PRO A 80 7.56 -7.55 4.18
C PRO A 80 7.18 -9.05 4.28
N TYR A 81 7.02 -9.59 5.50
CA TYR A 81 6.97 -11.03 5.77
C TYR A 81 5.60 -11.58 6.15
N LEU A 82 4.49 -11.07 5.60
CA LEU A 82 3.19 -11.63 6.00
C LEU A 82 2.92 -13.07 5.53
N TRP A 83 3.69 -13.65 4.58
CA TRP A 83 3.41 -15.00 4.05
C TRP A 83 4.65 -15.68 3.45
N THR A 84 5.55 -16.21 4.29
CA THR A 84 6.32 -17.43 3.94
C THR A 84 5.50 -18.64 4.31
#